data_AF-A0A1Q7W248-F1
#
_entry.id   AF-A0A1Q7W248-F1
#
_cell.length_a   1.000
_cell.length_b   1.000
_cell.length_c   1.000
_cell.angle_alpha   90.00
_cell.angle_beta   90.00
_cell.angle_gamma   90.00
#
_symmetry.space_group_name_H-M   'P 1'
#
loop_
_entity.id
_entity.type
_entity.pdbx_description
1 polymer ?
#
loop_
_entity_poly.entity_id
_entity_poly.type
_entity_poly.pdbx_seq_one_letter_code
_entity_poly.pdbx_strand_id
1 'polypeptide(L)'
;MADPTNPDPAIPPFPPTQPEPGRRAGRSPWLVGVAGVVVGALVAGIPLLLTRSSGGGLGVSHEALHAPANLNDFTPMTSNPKMPPATKKRTETAETMSAKNLSEAYGGAATTVRKYIDPELGDFVTLEAIRATSPKPYVPYVDAATIGFAKPLQEVDTIGQTSCVVQNVPGSGGKQDTHVQICERTSSHLTVRLRFDGEGWDSLEDAVALTERAWSALS
;
A
#
# COMPACT_ATOMS: atom_id res chain seq x y z
N MET A 1 35.68 -13.28 -27.54
CA MET A 1 36.52 -12.23 -28.16
C MET A 1 35.62 -11.02 -28.33
N ALA A 2 35.86 -9.96 -27.56
CA ALA A 2 35.05 -8.75 -27.56
C ALA A 2 35.70 -7.68 -28.47
N ASP A 3 34.87 -6.95 -29.21
CA ASP A 3 35.24 -5.92 -30.18
C ASP A 3 35.72 -4.64 -29.46
N PRO A 4 36.95 -4.14 -29.72
CA PRO A 4 37.55 -3.01 -28.99
C PRO A 4 37.14 -1.61 -29.49
N THR A 5 36.11 -1.46 -30.32
CA THR A 5 35.83 -0.17 -31.00
C THR A 5 34.59 0.61 -30.56
N ASN A 6 33.94 0.27 -29.44
CA ASN A 6 32.81 1.05 -28.94
C ASN A 6 33.21 1.95 -27.75
N PRO A 7 33.36 3.28 -27.91
CA PRO A 7 33.59 4.18 -26.79
C PRO A 7 32.30 4.38 -25.97
N ASP A 8 32.39 4.19 -24.65
CA ASP A 8 31.33 4.46 -23.69
C ASP A 8 30.78 5.89 -23.82
N PRO A 9 29.45 6.12 -23.73
CA PRO A 9 28.90 7.46 -23.65
C PRO A 9 29.28 8.11 -22.31
N ALA A 10 29.93 9.27 -22.41
CA ALA A 10 30.37 10.09 -21.27
C ALA A 10 29.19 10.51 -20.38
N ILE A 11 29.30 10.23 -19.09
CA ILE A 11 28.39 10.74 -18.05
C ILE A 11 28.70 12.23 -17.84
N PRO A 12 27.72 13.15 -17.95
CA PRO A 12 27.96 14.56 -17.66
C PRO A 12 28.25 14.77 -16.16
N PRO A 13 29.13 15.71 -15.79
CA PRO A 13 29.46 15.97 -14.38
C PRO A 13 28.26 16.58 -13.64
N PHE A 14 28.03 16.11 -12.42
CA PHE A 14 27.10 16.74 -11.47
C PHE A 14 27.53 18.18 -11.17
N PRO A 15 26.61 19.15 -11.07
CA PRO A 15 26.94 20.51 -10.64
C PRO A 15 27.35 20.53 -9.15
N PRO A 16 28.31 21.37 -8.75
CA PRO A 16 28.70 21.50 -7.35
C PRO A 16 27.62 22.19 -6.51
N THR A 17 27.38 21.63 -5.33
CA THR A 17 26.59 22.23 -4.25
C THR A 17 27.26 23.51 -3.75
N GLN A 18 26.51 24.62 -3.62
CA GLN A 18 26.94 25.78 -2.83
C GLN A 18 25.88 26.12 -1.77
N PRO A 19 26.23 26.09 -0.47
CA PRO A 19 25.50 26.79 0.58
C PRO A 19 26.18 28.14 0.86
N GLU A 20 25.46 29.25 0.71
CA GLU A 20 25.90 30.52 1.29
C GLU A 20 24.88 31.04 2.32
N PRO A 21 25.29 31.21 3.59
CA PRO A 21 24.50 31.90 4.61
C PRO A 21 24.62 33.41 4.43
N GLY A 22 23.56 34.04 3.94
CA GLY A 22 23.42 35.50 3.86
C GLY A 22 23.31 36.12 5.25
N ARG A 23 24.43 36.63 5.77
CA ARG A 23 24.51 37.49 6.95
C ARG A 23 24.26 38.94 6.52
N ARG A 24 23.13 39.54 6.89
CA ARG A 24 22.96 41.01 6.93
C ARG A 24 22.54 41.45 8.32
N ALA A 25 23.49 42.09 9.01
CA ALA A 25 23.29 42.85 10.22
C ALA A 25 22.84 44.28 9.87
N GLY A 26 21.94 44.87 10.66
CA GLY A 26 21.67 46.31 10.59
C GLY A 26 20.37 46.82 11.20
N ARG A 27 20.32 46.92 12.54
CA ARG A 27 19.75 48.00 13.40
C ARG A 27 18.36 48.58 13.04
N SER A 28 17.30 48.44 13.86
CA SER A 28 17.02 49.03 15.21
C SER A 28 15.80 50.00 15.11
N PRO A 29 15.22 50.56 16.20
CA PRO A 29 14.00 50.04 16.84
C PRO A 29 12.93 51.14 17.03
N TRP A 30 11.64 50.87 16.79
CA TRP A 30 10.58 51.78 17.23
C TRP A 30 9.44 51.02 17.90
N LEU A 31 9.43 51.16 19.23
CA LEU A 31 8.33 50.92 20.16
C LEU A 31 7.28 52.03 20.00
N VAL A 32 6.01 51.70 19.72
CA VAL A 32 4.77 52.37 20.18
C VAL A 32 3.62 51.41 19.81
N GLY A 33 2.63 51.05 20.63
CA GLY A 33 2.23 51.53 21.93
C GLY A 33 1.20 50.61 22.60
N VAL A 34 1.12 50.77 23.91
CA VAL A 34 0.21 50.13 24.85
C VAL A 34 -1.15 50.85 24.86
N ALA A 35 -2.18 50.12 25.25
CA ALA A 35 -3.43 50.54 25.93
C ALA A 35 -4.72 50.40 25.12
N GLY A 36 -5.58 49.49 25.59
CA GLY A 36 -6.96 49.32 25.16
C GLY A 36 -7.70 48.28 25.99
N VAL A 37 -7.69 48.42 27.32
CA VAL A 37 -8.56 47.66 28.25
C VAL A 37 -9.62 48.61 28.79
N VAL A 38 -10.87 48.45 28.36
CA VAL A 38 -12.11 48.80 29.09
C VAL A 38 -13.18 47.80 28.62
N VAL A 39 -13.34 46.68 29.34
CA VAL A 39 -14.49 46.39 30.21
C VAL A 39 -15.85 46.68 29.56
N GLY A 40 -16.44 45.65 28.95
CA GLY A 40 -17.86 45.57 28.61
C GLY A 40 -18.38 44.20 29.05
N ALA A 41 -19.28 44.20 30.03
CA ALA A 41 -19.68 43.05 30.82
C ALA A 41 -20.59 42.04 30.09
N LEU A 42 -20.45 40.78 30.50
CA LEU A 42 -21.53 39.78 30.70
C LEU A 42 -22.50 39.55 29.54
N VAL A 43 -22.17 38.58 28.66
CA VAL A 43 -23.13 37.54 28.25
C VAL A 43 -22.36 36.22 28.12
N ALA A 44 -22.92 35.18 28.73
CA ALA A 44 -22.40 33.82 28.77
C ALA A 44 -21.91 33.30 27.40
N GLY A 45 -20.65 32.87 27.37
CA GLY A 45 -20.06 32.11 26.27
C GLY A 45 -19.02 31.18 26.86
N ILE A 46 -19.47 30.01 27.28
CA ILE A 46 -18.65 28.90 27.78
C ILE A 46 -17.41 28.73 26.89
N PRO A 47 -16.18 28.66 27.41
CA PRO A 47 -15.02 28.32 26.61
C PRO A 47 -15.12 26.84 26.21
N LEU A 48 -15.78 26.57 25.09
CA LEU A 48 -15.67 25.31 24.35
C LEU A 48 -14.28 25.25 23.71
N LEU A 49 -13.26 24.97 24.52
CA LEU A 49 -11.91 24.64 24.07
C LEU A 49 -11.48 23.23 24.52
N LEU A 50 -12.44 22.30 24.66
CA LEU A 50 -12.18 20.88 24.89
C LEU A 50 -13.02 19.92 24.03
N THR A 51 -13.55 20.37 22.89
CA THR A 51 -14.16 19.48 21.90
C THR A 51 -13.64 19.81 20.51
N ARG A 52 -12.38 19.41 20.25
CA ARG A 52 -11.95 19.06 18.90
C ARG A 52 -11.64 17.56 18.81
N SER A 53 -12.53 16.76 19.41
CA SER A 53 -12.71 15.34 19.12
C SER A 53 -13.69 15.19 17.96
N SER A 54 -13.36 15.76 16.80
CA SER A 54 -13.99 15.46 15.50
C SER A 54 -13.04 15.86 14.37
N GLY A 55 -11.74 15.64 14.55
CA GLY A 55 -10.90 15.40 13.40
C GLY A 55 -11.42 14.11 12.78
N GLY A 56 -11.78 14.13 11.50
CA GLY A 56 -12.05 12.93 10.72
C GLY A 56 -10.78 12.08 10.65
N GLY A 57 -10.48 11.40 11.75
CA GLY A 57 -9.48 10.38 11.79
C GLY A 57 -9.94 9.31 10.82
N LEU A 58 -9.17 9.12 9.76
CA LEU A 58 -9.14 7.85 9.03
C LEU A 58 -9.29 6.75 10.09
N GLY A 59 -10.29 5.88 9.98
CA GLY A 59 -10.70 4.96 11.04
C GLY A 59 -9.61 3.96 11.43
N VAL A 60 -8.60 4.44 12.14
CA VAL A 60 -7.41 3.72 12.57
C VAL A 60 -7.74 3.05 13.89
N SER A 61 -7.72 1.72 13.90
CA SER A 61 -7.81 0.93 15.13
C SER A 61 -6.47 0.24 15.41
N HIS A 62 -6.15 0.13 16.70
CA HIS A 62 -4.96 -0.57 17.20
C HIS A 62 -5.29 -1.99 17.70
N GLU A 63 -6.54 -2.45 17.51
CA GLU A 63 -6.94 -3.81 17.85
C GLU A 63 -6.10 -4.83 17.06
N ALA A 64 -5.52 -5.80 17.76
CA ALA A 64 -4.62 -6.76 17.16
C ALA A 64 -5.26 -7.50 15.97
N LEU A 65 -4.51 -7.62 14.87
CA LEU A 65 -4.86 -8.45 13.73
C LEU A 65 -3.97 -9.68 13.71
N HIS A 66 -4.59 -10.84 13.56
CA HIS A 66 -3.89 -12.11 13.39
C HIS A 66 -4.26 -12.70 12.04
N ALA A 67 -3.25 -12.92 11.20
CA ALA A 67 -3.45 -13.61 9.94
C ALA A 67 -4.03 -15.02 10.19
N PRO A 68 -4.99 -15.50 9.38
CA PRO A 68 -5.58 -16.81 9.53
C PRO A 68 -4.52 -17.91 9.39
N ALA A 69 -4.73 -19.05 10.07
CA ALA A 69 -3.76 -20.14 10.04
C ALA A 69 -3.57 -20.71 8.63
N ASN A 70 -4.62 -20.73 7.81
CA ASN A 70 -4.62 -21.13 6.40
C ASN A 70 -5.53 -20.19 5.61
N LEU A 71 -5.31 -20.10 4.30
CA LEU A 71 -6.21 -19.44 3.35
C LEU A 71 -6.69 -20.48 2.34
N ASN A 72 -7.84 -21.12 2.61
CA ASN A 72 -8.28 -22.29 1.85
C ASN A 72 -7.19 -23.39 1.89
N ASP A 73 -6.76 -23.89 0.73
CA ASP A 73 -5.70 -24.90 0.60
C ASP A 73 -4.28 -24.31 0.72
N PHE A 74 -4.16 -22.98 0.85
CA PHE A 74 -2.87 -22.31 1.03
C PHE A 74 -2.45 -22.33 2.50
N THR A 75 -1.24 -22.81 2.74
CA THR A 75 -0.61 -22.88 4.07
C THR A 75 0.41 -21.75 4.23
N PRO A 76 0.76 -21.31 5.45
CA PRO A 76 1.80 -20.32 5.63
C PRO A 76 3.11 -20.79 4.99
N MET A 77 3.77 -19.93 4.22
CA MET A 77 4.99 -20.31 3.50
C MET A 77 6.09 -20.85 4.44
N THR A 78 6.13 -20.33 5.67
CA THR A 78 7.05 -20.72 6.75
C THR A 78 6.70 -22.06 7.41
N SER A 79 5.53 -22.64 7.11
CA SER A 79 5.13 -23.97 7.55
C SER A 79 5.65 -25.09 6.63
N ASN A 80 6.16 -24.74 5.43
CA ASN A 80 6.68 -25.72 4.48
C ASN A 80 7.91 -26.46 5.05
N PRO A 81 7.85 -27.79 5.26
CA PRO A 81 8.96 -28.56 5.86
C PRO A 81 10.19 -28.64 4.95
N LYS A 82 10.04 -28.39 3.65
CA LYS A 82 11.15 -28.37 2.69
C LYS A 82 11.90 -27.03 2.68
N MET A 83 11.40 -26.01 3.38
CA MET A 83 12.04 -24.70 3.42
C MET A 83 13.29 -24.72 4.33
N PRO A 84 14.46 -24.27 3.85
CA PRO A 84 15.65 -24.16 4.69
C PRO A 84 15.41 -23.24 5.90
N PRO A 85 15.97 -23.54 7.10
CA PRO A 85 15.77 -22.72 8.30
C PRO A 85 16.14 -21.24 8.12
N ALA A 86 17.20 -20.96 7.37
CA ALA A 86 17.61 -19.59 7.05
C ALA A 86 16.58 -18.85 6.19
N THR A 87 15.99 -19.54 5.20
CA THR A 87 14.92 -19.00 4.36
C THR A 87 13.66 -18.73 5.18
N LYS A 88 13.27 -19.67 6.05
CA LYS A 88 12.14 -19.50 6.97
C LYS A 88 12.29 -18.25 7.84
N LYS A 89 13.45 -18.11 8.50
CA LYS A 89 13.76 -16.93 9.32
C LYS A 89 13.73 -15.63 8.51
N ARG A 90 14.24 -15.65 7.28
CA ARG A 90 14.20 -14.49 6.37
C ARG A 90 12.77 -14.10 6.01
N THR A 91 11.91 -15.08 5.70
CA THR A 91 10.49 -14.85 5.42
C THR A 91 9.76 -14.28 6.63
N GLU A 92 9.93 -14.86 7.81
CA GLU A 92 9.33 -14.35 9.07
C GLU A 92 9.79 -12.92 9.38
N THR A 93 11.07 -12.62 9.15
CA THR A 93 11.62 -11.26 9.32
C THR A 93 11.00 -10.31 8.30
N ALA A 94 10.88 -10.72 7.03
CA ALA A 94 10.27 -9.91 5.97
C ALA A 94 8.80 -9.63 6.26
N GLU A 95 8.02 -10.62 6.69
CA GLU A 95 6.62 -10.47 7.10
C GLU A 95 6.49 -9.46 8.26
N THR A 96 7.31 -9.62 9.31
CA THR A 96 7.31 -8.74 10.49
C THR A 96 7.65 -7.30 10.12
N MET A 97 8.71 -7.09 9.34
CA MET A 97 9.14 -5.76 8.93
C MET A 97 8.14 -5.12 7.95
N SER A 98 7.52 -5.92 7.08
CA SER A 98 6.48 -5.44 6.15
C SER A 98 5.24 -5.00 6.91
N ALA A 99 4.79 -5.77 7.91
CA ALA A 99 3.68 -5.36 8.78
C ALA A 99 4.02 -4.05 9.52
N LYS A 100 5.23 -3.93 10.10
CA LYS A 100 5.66 -2.68 10.75
C LYS A 100 5.60 -1.48 9.80
N ASN A 101 6.17 -1.61 8.59
CA ASN A 101 6.19 -0.53 7.61
C ASN A 101 4.78 -0.18 7.12
N LEU A 102 3.91 -1.19 6.97
CA LEU A 102 2.51 -0.99 6.60
C LEU A 102 1.75 -0.26 7.71
N SER A 103 1.98 -0.62 8.98
CA SER A 103 1.41 0.09 10.13
C SER A 103 1.81 1.56 10.10
N GLU A 104 3.09 1.86 9.90
CA GLU A 104 3.60 3.23 9.79
C GLU A 104 2.94 4.01 8.65
N ALA A 105 2.79 3.40 7.47
CA ALA A 105 2.13 4.00 6.32
C ALA A 105 0.64 4.32 6.56
N TYR A 106 -0.01 3.57 7.44
CA TYR A 106 -1.41 3.78 7.86
C TYR A 106 -1.53 4.47 9.22
N GLY A 107 -0.53 5.27 9.62
CA GLY A 107 -0.61 6.09 10.83
C GLY A 107 -0.59 5.31 12.15
N GLY A 108 0.05 4.14 12.17
CA GLY A 108 0.16 3.26 13.33
C GLY A 108 -1.01 2.27 13.49
N ALA A 109 -1.85 2.11 12.47
CA ALA A 109 -2.92 1.10 12.47
C ALA A 109 -2.38 -0.29 12.76
N ALA A 110 -3.17 -1.13 13.44
CA ALA A 110 -2.83 -2.54 13.57
C ALA A 110 -2.81 -3.19 12.19
N THR A 111 -1.75 -3.96 11.93
CA THR A 111 -1.52 -4.61 10.64
C THR A 111 -0.94 -6.00 10.83
N THR A 112 -1.23 -6.89 9.89
CA THR A 112 -0.53 -8.16 9.74
C THR A 112 -0.18 -8.39 8.28
N VAL A 113 0.97 -9.01 8.05
CA VAL A 113 1.41 -9.46 6.73
C VAL A 113 1.78 -10.94 6.84
N ARG A 114 1.29 -11.76 5.91
CA ARG A 114 1.59 -13.19 5.86
C ARG A 114 1.66 -13.68 4.43
N LYS A 115 2.70 -14.44 4.09
CA LYS A 115 2.81 -15.15 2.82
C LYS A 115 2.32 -16.59 2.99
N TYR A 116 1.47 -17.00 2.05
CA TYR A 116 0.93 -18.35 1.93
C TYR A 116 1.41 -18.98 0.62
N ILE A 117 1.41 -20.30 0.59
CA ILE A 117 1.85 -21.12 -0.52
C ILE A 117 0.86 -22.26 -0.72
N ASP A 118 0.60 -22.59 -1.98
CA ASP A 118 -0.21 -23.74 -2.34
C ASP A 118 0.54 -25.07 -2.10
N PRO A 119 -0.17 -26.21 -2.13
CA PRO A 119 0.46 -27.53 -1.93
C PRO A 119 1.44 -27.92 -3.05
N GLU A 120 1.25 -27.44 -4.28
CA GLU A 120 2.08 -27.77 -5.44
C GLU A 120 3.31 -26.86 -5.56
N LEU A 121 3.38 -25.80 -4.74
CA LEU A 121 4.46 -24.81 -4.65
C LEU A 121 4.58 -23.92 -5.89
N GLY A 122 3.55 -23.87 -6.73
CA GLY A 122 3.48 -23.05 -7.93
C GLY A 122 2.96 -21.64 -7.66
N ASP A 123 2.06 -21.50 -6.68
CA ASP A 123 1.32 -20.28 -6.44
C ASP A 123 1.53 -19.75 -5.01
N PHE A 124 1.66 -18.44 -4.90
CA PHE A 124 1.85 -17.77 -3.63
C PHE A 124 0.86 -16.62 -3.48
N VAL A 125 0.44 -16.41 -2.24
CA VAL A 125 -0.44 -15.30 -1.89
C VAL A 125 0.15 -14.55 -0.73
N THR A 126 0.31 -13.24 -0.86
CA THR A 126 0.68 -12.37 0.27
C THR A 126 -0.56 -11.65 0.77
N LEU A 127 -0.98 -11.97 1.98
CA LEU A 127 -2.02 -11.28 2.72
C LEU A 127 -1.44 -10.03 3.40
N GLU A 128 -2.05 -8.88 3.14
CA GLU A 128 -1.89 -7.63 3.88
C GLU A 128 -3.24 -7.28 4.50
N ALA A 129 -3.33 -7.20 5.84
CA ALA A 129 -4.54 -6.76 6.52
C ALA A 129 -4.23 -5.57 7.43
N ILE A 130 -5.11 -4.55 7.39
CA ILE A 130 -4.94 -3.26 8.06
C ILE A 130 -6.24 -2.87 8.74
N ARG A 131 -6.21 -2.50 10.03
CA ARG A 131 -7.35 -1.87 10.74
C ARG A 131 -7.52 -0.40 10.35
N ALA A 132 -7.73 -0.16 9.06
CA ALA A 132 -7.98 1.14 8.46
C ALA A 132 -8.68 0.98 7.11
N THR A 133 -9.26 2.06 6.61
CA THR A 133 -9.79 2.15 5.25
C THR A 133 -8.67 2.41 4.23
N SER A 134 -8.87 1.98 2.99
CA SER A 134 -7.97 2.20 1.86
C SER A 134 -8.72 2.90 0.72
N PRO A 135 -8.08 3.77 -0.08
CA PRO A 135 -8.71 4.45 -1.22
C PRO A 135 -9.09 3.52 -2.39
N LYS A 136 -9.03 2.19 -2.21
CA LYS A 136 -9.11 1.14 -3.24
C LYS A 136 -7.88 1.14 -4.18
N PRO A 137 -7.64 0.03 -4.90
CA PRO A 137 -6.56 -0.01 -5.88
C PRO A 137 -6.76 1.01 -7.01
N TYR A 138 -5.65 1.58 -7.48
CA TYR A 138 -5.59 2.54 -8.58
C TYR A 138 -4.58 2.07 -9.61
N VAL A 139 -4.95 2.19 -10.89
CA VAL A 139 -4.05 2.02 -12.03
C VAL A 139 -4.10 3.29 -12.89
N PRO A 140 -2.95 3.82 -13.33
CA PRO A 140 -2.93 4.93 -14.28
C PRO A 140 -3.67 4.56 -15.58
N TYR A 141 -4.40 5.53 -16.13
CA TYR A 141 -5.07 5.35 -17.41
C TYR A 141 -4.06 5.13 -18.54
N VAL A 142 -4.33 4.15 -19.39
CA VAL A 142 -3.58 3.87 -20.63
C VAL A 142 -4.61 3.64 -21.74
N ASP A 143 -4.46 4.37 -22.85
CA ASP A 143 -5.29 4.13 -24.04
C ASP A 143 -4.80 2.87 -24.77
N ALA A 144 -5.57 1.80 -24.68
CA ALA A 144 -5.26 0.51 -25.30
C ALA A 144 -5.03 0.63 -26.82
N ALA A 145 -5.76 1.51 -27.51
CA ALA A 145 -5.63 1.67 -28.95
C ALA A 145 -4.26 2.24 -29.35
N THR A 146 -3.70 3.12 -28.52
CA THR A 146 -2.37 3.72 -28.79
C THR A 146 -1.22 2.72 -28.68
N ILE A 147 -1.40 1.67 -27.87
CA ILE A 147 -0.43 0.58 -27.72
C ILE A 147 -0.79 -0.63 -28.59
N GLY A 148 -1.85 -0.54 -29.40
CA GLY A 148 -2.31 -1.60 -30.31
C GLY A 148 -2.97 -2.79 -29.61
N PHE A 149 -3.49 -2.61 -28.40
CA PHE A 149 -4.08 -3.68 -27.58
C PHE A 149 -5.61 -3.55 -27.52
N ALA A 150 -6.31 -4.65 -27.27
CA ALA A 150 -7.77 -4.66 -27.10
C ALA A 150 -8.22 -4.09 -25.74
N LYS A 151 -7.44 -4.37 -24.68
CA LYS A 151 -7.60 -3.83 -23.33
C LYS A 151 -6.29 -3.19 -22.85
N PRO A 152 -6.34 -2.22 -21.92
CA PRO A 152 -5.13 -1.69 -21.30
C PRO A 152 -4.33 -2.79 -20.61
N LEU A 153 -3.01 -2.59 -20.52
CA LEU A 153 -2.08 -3.52 -19.86
C LEU A 153 -2.48 -3.83 -18.41
N GLN A 154 -3.07 -2.85 -17.73
CA GLN A 154 -3.64 -3.03 -16.39
C GLN A 154 -4.98 -2.30 -16.32
N GLU A 155 -5.94 -2.92 -15.63
CA GLU A 155 -7.22 -2.32 -15.28
C GLU A 155 -7.63 -2.71 -13.86
N VAL A 156 -8.59 -1.97 -13.29
CA VAL A 156 -9.22 -2.35 -12.02
C VAL A 156 -10.60 -2.89 -12.32
N ASP A 157 -10.78 -4.19 -12.10
CA ASP A 157 -12.07 -4.86 -12.18
C ASP A 157 -12.68 -4.98 -10.78
N THR A 158 -14.01 -5.00 -10.68
CA THR A 158 -14.70 -5.07 -9.38
C THR A 158 -15.82 -6.09 -9.43
N ILE A 159 -15.81 -7.02 -8.47
CA ILE A 159 -16.88 -7.98 -8.22
C ILE A 159 -17.36 -7.79 -6.77
N GLY A 160 -18.63 -7.42 -6.61
CA GLY A 160 -19.20 -7.14 -5.29
C GLY A 160 -18.54 -5.92 -4.62
N GLN A 161 -17.86 -6.14 -3.49
CA GLN A 161 -17.10 -5.10 -2.77
C GLN A 161 -15.58 -5.29 -2.88
N THR A 162 -15.14 -6.26 -3.68
CA THR A 162 -13.72 -6.53 -3.92
C THR A 162 -13.31 -5.91 -5.26
N SER A 163 -12.27 -5.10 -5.23
CA SER A 163 -11.65 -4.49 -6.41
C SER A 163 -10.29 -5.12 -6.65
N CYS A 164 -10.02 -5.55 -7.88
CA CYS A 164 -8.80 -6.25 -8.25
C CYS A 164 -8.06 -5.53 -9.38
N VAL A 165 -6.75 -5.39 -9.24
CA VAL A 165 -5.86 -5.02 -10.34
C VAL A 165 -5.59 -6.26 -11.17
N VAL A 166 -5.99 -6.23 -12.42
CA VAL A 166 -5.70 -7.28 -13.40
C VAL A 166 -4.68 -6.77 -14.40
N GLN A 167 -3.77 -7.66 -14.79
CA GLN A 167 -2.81 -7.43 -15.85
C GLN A 167 -3.27 -8.18 -17.08
N ASN A 168 -3.43 -7.46 -18.18
CA ASN A 168 -3.79 -8.06 -19.45
C ASN A 168 -2.54 -8.18 -20.32
N VAL A 169 -2.14 -9.41 -20.66
CA VAL A 169 -0.99 -9.67 -21.53
C VAL A 169 -1.45 -10.17 -22.91
N PRO A 170 -0.75 -9.82 -24.00
CA PRO A 170 -1.04 -10.35 -25.32
C PRO A 170 -0.83 -11.87 -25.33
N GLY A 171 -1.88 -12.62 -25.63
CA GLY A 171 -1.85 -14.05 -25.84
C GLY A 171 -1.66 -14.41 -27.31
N SER A 172 -1.45 -15.70 -27.57
CA SER A 172 -1.36 -16.21 -28.94
C SER A 172 -2.71 -16.10 -29.68
N GLY A 173 -2.66 -15.80 -30.98
CA GLY A 173 -3.86 -15.73 -31.82
C GLY A 173 -4.78 -14.53 -31.56
N GLY A 174 -4.27 -13.45 -30.97
CA GLY A 174 -5.04 -12.23 -30.71
C GLY A 174 -5.99 -12.34 -29.51
N LYS A 175 -5.89 -13.43 -28.74
CA LYS A 175 -6.51 -13.53 -27.41
C LYS A 175 -5.69 -12.74 -26.41
N GLN A 176 -6.34 -12.26 -25.36
CA GLN A 176 -5.69 -11.55 -24.28
C GLN A 176 -5.82 -12.40 -23.02
N ASP A 177 -4.68 -12.75 -22.44
CA ASP A 177 -4.65 -13.50 -21.19
C ASP A 177 -4.68 -12.48 -20.04
N THR A 178 -5.44 -12.79 -19.00
CA THR A 178 -5.66 -11.91 -17.84
C THR A 178 -5.06 -12.56 -16.63
N HIS A 179 -4.25 -11.83 -15.88
CA HIS A 179 -3.61 -12.28 -14.66
C HIS A 179 -3.94 -11.33 -13.51
N VAL A 180 -4.51 -11.82 -12.43
CA VAL A 180 -4.88 -11.01 -11.27
C VAL A 180 -3.62 -10.73 -10.44
N GLN A 181 -3.25 -9.46 -10.24
CA GLN A 181 -2.08 -9.10 -9.45
C GLN A 181 -2.41 -8.85 -7.98
N ILE A 182 -3.50 -8.13 -7.74
CA ILE A 182 -3.90 -7.69 -6.40
C ILE A 182 -5.43 -7.70 -6.35
N CYS A 183 -6.01 -8.20 -5.27
CA CYS A 183 -7.41 -7.94 -4.92
C CYS A 183 -7.48 -7.28 -3.55
N GLU A 184 -8.39 -6.33 -3.39
CA GLU A 184 -8.59 -5.58 -2.16
C GLU A 184 -10.07 -5.46 -1.85
N ARG A 185 -10.42 -5.75 -0.59
CA ARG A 185 -11.71 -5.42 0.01
C ARG A 185 -11.47 -4.47 1.18
N THR A 186 -12.23 -3.38 1.22
CA THR A 186 -12.09 -2.34 2.24
C THR A 186 -13.43 -1.90 2.81
N SER A 187 -13.46 -1.63 4.12
CA SER A 187 -14.56 -0.97 4.84
C SER A 187 -14.03 0.25 5.59
N SER A 188 -14.84 0.84 6.48
CA SER A 188 -14.41 1.94 7.34
C SER A 188 -13.40 1.54 8.42
N HIS A 189 -13.20 0.25 8.68
CA HIS A 189 -12.44 -0.27 9.84
C HIS A 189 -11.47 -1.41 9.50
N LEU A 190 -11.53 -1.96 8.28
CA LEU A 190 -10.65 -3.03 7.85
C LEU A 190 -10.38 -2.91 6.36
N THR A 191 -9.14 -3.15 5.97
CA THR A 191 -8.73 -3.42 4.59
C THR A 191 -8.04 -4.76 4.57
N VAL A 192 -8.47 -5.64 3.67
CA VAL A 192 -7.81 -6.90 3.35
C VAL A 192 -7.39 -6.86 1.91
N ARG A 193 -6.09 -7.03 1.67
CA ARG A 193 -5.49 -7.08 0.35
C ARG A 193 -4.74 -8.39 0.19
N LEU A 194 -5.00 -9.08 -0.91
CA LEU A 194 -4.22 -10.22 -1.37
C LEU A 194 -3.38 -9.78 -2.57
N ARG A 195 -2.07 -10.02 -2.51
CA ARG A 195 -1.21 -10.00 -3.68
C ARG A 195 -1.00 -11.42 -4.15
N PHE A 196 -1.11 -11.62 -5.45
CA PHE A 196 -1.00 -12.91 -6.09
C PHE A 196 0.33 -12.97 -6.83
N ASP A 197 1.15 -13.95 -6.48
CA ASP A 197 2.38 -14.28 -7.21
C ASP A 197 2.24 -15.71 -7.76
N GLY A 198 2.77 -15.98 -8.94
CA GLY A 198 2.66 -17.29 -9.60
C GLY A 198 1.95 -17.17 -10.95
N GLU A 199 1.63 -18.30 -11.57
CA GLU A 199 0.95 -18.34 -12.88
C GLU A 199 -0.53 -18.76 -12.74
N GLY A 200 -0.97 -19.28 -11.58
CA GLY A 200 -2.32 -19.82 -11.39
C GLY A 200 -3.45 -18.79 -11.16
N TRP A 201 -3.19 -17.50 -11.34
CA TRP A 201 -4.14 -16.42 -10.97
C TRP A 201 -4.84 -15.78 -12.16
N ASP A 202 -5.26 -16.60 -13.12
CA ASP A 202 -5.92 -16.11 -14.34
C ASP A 202 -7.45 -15.98 -14.20
N SER A 203 -8.00 -16.46 -13.08
CA SER A 203 -9.43 -16.42 -12.75
C SER A 203 -9.73 -15.29 -11.77
N LEU A 204 -10.43 -14.25 -12.24
CA LEU A 204 -10.85 -13.13 -11.40
C LEU A 204 -11.80 -13.59 -10.28
N GLU A 205 -12.73 -14.48 -10.60
CA GLU A 205 -13.70 -15.03 -9.66
C GLU A 205 -13.03 -15.79 -8.51
N ASP A 206 -12.00 -16.60 -8.81
CA ASP A 206 -11.27 -17.36 -7.78
C ASP A 206 -10.45 -16.45 -6.87
N ALA A 207 -9.79 -15.43 -7.44
CA ALA A 207 -9.05 -14.43 -6.68
C ALA A 207 -9.97 -13.59 -5.77
N VAL A 208 -11.14 -13.20 -6.27
CA VAL A 208 -12.18 -12.53 -5.46
C VAL A 208 -12.67 -13.45 -4.36
N ALA A 209 -13.00 -14.71 -4.67
CA ALA A 209 -13.47 -15.67 -3.67
C ALA A 209 -12.44 -15.94 -2.57
N LEU A 210 -11.14 -15.95 -2.89
CA LEU A 210 -10.08 -16.07 -1.88
C LEU A 210 -9.98 -14.80 -1.02
N THR A 211 -10.11 -13.62 -1.63
CA THR A 211 -10.09 -12.33 -0.92
C THR A 211 -11.26 -12.19 0.04
N GLU A 212 -12.46 -12.59 -0.37
CA GLU A 212 -13.66 -12.59 0.47
C GLU A 212 -13.56 -13.59 1.63
N ARG A 213 -12.89 -14.73 1.43
CA ARG A 213 -12.57 -15.68 2.51
C ARG A 213 -11.58 -15.09 3.51
N ALA A 214 -10.51 -14.45 3.04
CA ALA A 214 -9.56 -13.76 3.90
C ALA A 214 -10.23 -12.63 4.70
N TRP A 215 -11.11 -11.86 4.04
CA TRP A 215 -11.94 -10.84 4.69
C TRP A 215 -12.78 -11.44 5.82
N SER A 216 -13.55 -12.48 5.52
CA SER A 216 -14.47 -13.11 6.49
C SER A 216 -13.75 -13.70 7.70
N ALA A 217 -12.48 -14.07 7.57
CA ALA A 217 -11.67 -14.58 8.67
C ALA A 217 -11.11 -13.48 9.59
N LEU A 218 -11.12 -12.22 9.16
CA LEU A 218 -10.48 -11.07 9.83
C LEU A 218 -11.47 -9.99 10.29
N SER A 219 -12.67 -9.98 9.72
CA SER A 219 -13.78 -9.10 10.08
C SER A 219 -14.47 -9.56 11.36
#